data_AF-A0A7C5JBT9-F1
#
_entry.id   AF-A0A7C5JBT9-F1
#
_cell.length_a   1.000
_cell.length_b   1.000
_cell.length_c   1.000
_cell.angle_alpha   90.00
_cell.angle_beta   90.00
_cell.angle_gamma   90.00
#
_symmetry.space_group_name_H-M   'P 1'
#
loop_
_entity.id
_entity.type
_entity.pdbx_description
1 polymer ?
#
loop_
_entity_poly.entity_id
_entity_poly.type
_entity_poly.pdbx_seq_one_letter_code
_entity_poly.pdbx_strand_id
1 'polypeptide(L)'
;MIKKKAARVKAKAAKTKVAKTKVAVKKSAVKAKARGRRPAPSPKSVAAATPVNKAHEAALKVVARTLKAAEAAAAKVAAAEKKSVAAKSKVAAAMKTAAQKKSAAASRALLSAKAAAKKARAALAAARAKAAEADKVVKEAVRSAEAERKKEEAKAKAVAAFTAKWERAYDLKVAKKARKKGRRATRKKKTAA
;
A
#
# COMPACT_ATOMS: atom_id res chain seq x y z
N MET A 1 -38.17 -50.83 12.96
CA MET A 1 -37.85 -49.41 13.31
C MET A 1 -36.34 -49.03 13.27
N ILE A 2 -35.41 -49.98 13.13
CA ILE A 2 -33.95 -49.74 13.26
C ILE A 2 -33.34 -49.04 12.03
N LYS A 3 -33.78 -49.38 10.81
CA LYS A 3 -33.27 -48.78 9.55
C LYS A 3 -33.51 -47.26 9.45
N LYS A 4 -34.64 -46.76 9.98
CA LYS A 4 -35.01 -45.32 9.96
C LYS A 4 -34.15 -44.49 10.92
N LYS A 5 -33.73 -45.06 12.06
CA LYS A 5 -32.78 -44.44 13.00
C LYS A 5 -31.36 -44.37 12.41
N ALA A 6 -30.88 -45.44 11.78
CA ALA A 6 -29.55 -45.48 11.16
C ALA A 6 -29.40 -44.45 10.01
N ALA A 7 -30.43 -44.31 9.16
CA ALA A 7 -30.44 -43.30 8.10
C ALA A 7 -30.41 -41.86 8.65
N ARG A 8 -31.15 -41.61 9.74
CA ARG A 8 -31.22 -40.28 10.39
C ARG A 8 -29.89 -39.91 11.06
N VAL A 9 -29.18 -40.87 11.65
CA VAL A 9 -27.84 -40.67 12.24
C VAL A 9 -26.80 -40.41 11.14
N LYS A 10 -26.83 -41.16 10.03
CA LYS A 10 -25.91 -40.99 8.89
C LYS A 10 -26.10 -39.63 8.21
N ALA A 11 -27.35 -39.17 8.08
CA ALA A 11 -27.67 -37.83 7.57
C ALA A 11 -27.22 -36.70 8.53
N LYS A 12 -27.36 -36.89 9.84
CA LYS A 12 -26.90 -35.93 10.86
C LYS A 12 -25.38 -35.81 10.88
N ALA A 13 -24.67 -36.94 10.74
CA ALA A 13 -23.21 -36.99 10.61
C ALA A 13 -22.70 -36.34 9.31
N ALA A 14 -23.40 -36.53 8.19
CA ALA A 14 -23.07 -35.87 6.93
C ALA A 14 -23.26 -34.34 7.02
N LYS A 15 -24.36 -33.88 7.63
CA LYS A 15 -24.60 -32.43 7.86
C LYS A 15 -23.55 -31.80 8.77
N THR A 16 -23.14 -32.47 9.86
CA THR A 16 -22.09 -31.94 10.74
C THR A 16 -20.70 -31.98 10.11
N LYS A 17 -20.40 -32.97 9.26
CA LYS A 17 -19.14 -33.02 8.50
C LYS A 17 -19.07 -31.86 7.50
N VAL A 18 -20.12 -31.62 6.72
CA VAL A 18 -20.20 -30.49 5.77
C VAL A 18 -20.14 -29.13 6.49
N ALA A 19 -20.78 -29.00 7.66
CA ALA A 19 -20.69 -27.79 8.48
C ALA A 19 -19.27 -27.54 9.02
N LYS A 20 -18.58 -28.59 9.50
CA LYS A 20 -17.17 -28.49 9.94
C LYS A 20 -16.25 -28.11 8.77
N THR A 21 -16.44 -28.67 7.57
CA THR A 21 -15.64 -28.30 6.39
C THR A 21 -15.88 -26.86 5.96
N LYS A 22 -17.13 -26.38 5.94
CA LYS A 22 -17.45 -24.97 5.63
C LYS A 22 -16.86 -24.00 6.65
N VAL A 23 -16.88 -24.34 7.94
CA VAL A 23 -16.26 -23.52 9.00
C VAL A 23 -14.73 -23.52 8.88
N ALA A 24 -14.11 -24.65 8.56
CA ALA A 24 -12.67 -24.73 8.33
C ALA A 24 -12.23 -23.91 7.10
N VAL A 25 -12.98 -23.98 5.99
CA VAL A 25 -12.73 -23.17 4.78
C VAL A 25 -12.93 -21.68 5.05
N LYS A 26 -13.96 -21.30 5.83
CA LYS A 26 -14.12 -19.89 6.26
C LYS A 26 -12.95 -19.43 7.14
N LYS A 27 -12.51 -20.24 8.11
CA LYS A 27 -11.36 -19.90 8.97
C LYS A 27 -10.05 -19.80 8.18
N SER A 28 -9.79 -20.68 7.22
CA SER A 28 -8.60 -20.61 6.37
C SER A 28 -8.63 -19.42 5.42
N ALA A 29 -9.79 -19.08 4.86
CA ALA A 29 -9.97 -17.88 4.03
C ALA A 29 -9.75 -16.58 4.84
N VAL A 30 -10.25 -16.52 6.08
CA VAL A 30 -10.01 -15.38 6.99
C VAL A 30 -8.52 -15.28 7.36
N LYS A 31 -7.86 -16.40 7.64
CA LYS A 31 -6.43 -16.44 7.98
C LYS A 31 -5.53 -16.07 6.80
N ALA A 32 -5.91 -16.43 5.57
CA ALA A 32 -5.25 -16.01 4.34
C ALA A 32 -5.42 -14.49 4.08
N LYS A 33 -6.63 -13.96 4.33
CA LYS A 33 -6.92 -12.52 4.19
C LYS A 33 -6.20 -11.66 5.23
N ALA A 34 -5.94 -12.21 6.43
CA ALA A 34 -5.17 -11.55 7.48
C ALA A 34 -3.66 -11.51 7.18
N ARG A 35 -3.08 -12.56 6.57
CA ARG A 35 -1.65 -12.61 6.20
C ARG A 35 -1.28 -11.73 5.00
N GLY A 36 -2.25 -11.31 4.18
CA GLY A 36 -2.03 -10.48 2.99
C GLY A 36 -1.93 -8.97 3.27
N ARG A 37 -2.23 -8.50 4.48
CA ARG A 37 -2.14 -7.07 4.83
C ARG A 37 -0.73 -6.70 5.26
N ARG A 38 0.23 -6.78 4.34
CA ARG A 38 1.47 -6.01 4.53
C ARG A 38 1.12 -4.52 4.47
N PRO A 39 1.61 -3.68 5.40
CA PRO A 39 1.44 -2.25 5.28
C PRO A 39 2.01 -1.79 3.93
N ALA A 40 1.29 -0.89 3.26
CA ALA A 40 1.76 -0.33 2.01
C ALA A 40 3.16 0.29 2.24
N PRO A 41 4.10 0.10 1.30
CA PRO A 41 5.43 0.67 1.45
C PRO A 41 5.32 2.19 1.59
N SER A 42 6.13 2.76 2.48
CA SER A 42 6.12 4.20 2.68
C SER A 42 6.64 4.89 1.42
N PRO A 43 6.16 6.11 1.08
CA PRO A 43 6.65 6.85 -0.08
C PRO A 43 8.19 6.99 -0.11
N LYS A 44 8.82 7.17 1.05
CA LYS A 44 10.29 7.21 1.20
C LYS A 44 10.95 5.87 0.86
N SER A 45 10.38 4.74 1.31
CA SER A 45 10.89 3.41 0.94
C SER A 45 10.70 3.11 -0.56
N VAL A 46 9.63 3.62 -1.18
CA VAL A 46 9.41 3.45 -2.62
C VAL A 46 10.47 4.24 -3.39
N ALA A 47 10.72 5.50 -3.02
CA ALA A 47 11.75 6.32 -3.66
C ALA A 47 13.18 5.73 -3.59
N ALA A 48 13.48 4.97 -2.52
CA ALA A 48 14.78 4.32 -2.31
C ALA A 48 14.87 2.91 -2.92
N ALA A 49 13.82 2.44 -3.61
CA ALA A 49 13.83 1.13 -4.24
C ALA A 49 14.83 1.07 -5.41
N THR A 50 15.42 -0.11 -5.62
CA THR A 50 16.27 -0.34 -6.79
C THR A 50 15.44 -0.30 -8.08
N PRO A 51 15.90 0.39 -9.13
CA PRO A 51 15.18 0.45 -10.39
C PRO A 51 15.19 -0.90 -11.11
N VAL A 52 14.02 -1.33 -11.59
CA VAL A 52 13.88 -2.59 -12.36
C VAL A 52 14.09 -2.34 -13.86
N ASN A 53 13.66 -1.19 -14.37
CA ASN A 53 13.85 -0.76 -15.76
C ASN A 53 13.94 0.78 -15.81
N LYS A 54 14.24 1.35 -16.99
CA LYS A 54 14.34 2.81 -17.18
C LYS A 54 13.04 3.56 -16.86
N ALA A 55 11.88 2.96 -17.15
CA ALA A 55 10.58 3.56 -16.87
C ALA A 55 10.30 3.66 -15.34
N HIS A 56 10.64 2.61 -14.60
CA HIS A 56 10.57 2.57 -13.15
C HIS A 56 11.59 3.55 -12.53
N GLU A 57 12.80 3.65 -13.07
CA GLU A 57 13.78 4.66 -12.64
C GLU A 57 13.23 6.09 -12.79
N ALA A 58 12.61 6.40 -13.94
CA ALA A 58 11.97 7.70 -14.16
C ALA A 58 10.82 7.93 -13.15
N ALA A 59 9.99 6.92 -12.90
CA ALA A 59 8.92 7.00 -11.90
C ALA A 59 9.47 7.24 -10.48
N LEU A 60 10.54 6.56 -10.08
CA LEU A 60 11.21 6.76 -8.79
C LEU A 60 11.77 8.18 -8.64
N LYS A 61 12.35 8.75 -9.70
CA LYS A 61 12.79 10.16 -9.72
C LYS A 61 11.62 11.13 -9.50
N VAL A 62 10.46 10.85 -10.11
CA VAL A 62 9.24 11.64 -9.89
C VAL A 62 8.75 11.52 -8.44
N VAL A 63 8.76 10.32 -7.86
CA VAL A 63 8.44 10.11 -6.43
C VAL A 63 9.40 10.90 -5.53
N ALA A 64 10.71 10.86 -5.79
CA ALA A 64 11.69 11.60 -5.01
C ALA A 64 11.49 13.13 -5.13
N ARG A 65 11.19 13.65 -6.33
CA ARG A 65 10.93 15.08 -6.54
C ARG A 65 9.68 15.55 -5.82
N THR A 66 8.60 14.77 -5.90
CA THR A 66 7.32 15.09 -5.25
C THR A 66 7.41 15.00 -3.73
N LEU A 67 8.22 14.07 -3.19
CA LEU A 67 8.55 14.03 -1.77
C LEU A 67 9.25 15.29 -1.28
N LYS A 68 10.28 15.77 -2.00
CA LYS A 68 10.95 17.03 -1.67
C LYS A 68 9.99 18.22 -1.70
N ALA A 69 9.08 18.25 -2.68
CA ALA A 69 8.06 19.30 -2.77
C ALA A 69 7.07 19.24 -1.59
N ALA A 70 6.66 18.05 -1.16
CA ALA A 70 5.81 17.85 0.01
C ALA A 70 6.52 18.27 1.32
N GLU A 71 7.80 17.94 1.48
CA GLU A 71 8.60 18.39 2.64
C GLU A 71 8.72 19.93 2.68
N ALA A 72 8.95 20.57 1.53
CA ALA A 72 8.96 22.03 1.43
C ALA A 72 7.58 22.65 1.73
N ALA A 73 6.49 22.02 1.31
CA ALA A 73 5.13 22.45 1.63
C ALA A 73 4.83 22.32 3.14
N ALA A 74 5.26 21.22 3.77
CA ALA A 74 5.13 21.02 5.21
C ALA A 74 5.91 22.08 6.01
N ALA A 75 7.14 22.42 5.57
CA ALA A 75 7.92 23.50 6.18
C ALA A 75 7.21 24.87 6.09
N LYS A 76 6.53 25.15 4.96
CA LYS A 76 5.71 26.37 4.80
C LYS A 76 4.49 26.38 5.72
N VAL A 77 3.85 25.24 5.96
CA VAL A 77 2.76 25.12 6.95
C VAL A 77 3.28 25.45 8.34
N ALA A 78 4.41 24.85 8.75
CA ALA A 78 5.01 25.12 10.06
C ALA A 78 5.38 26.60 10.24
N ALA A 79 5.93 27.25 9.20
CA ALA A 79 6.22 28.68 9.22
C ALA A 79 4.94 29.54 9.31
N ALA A 80 3.87 29.17 8.61
CA ALA A 80 2.58 29.85 8.68
C ALA A 80 1.88 29.67 10.04
N GLU A 81 2.05 28.51 10.68
CA GLU A 81 1.57 28.24 12.03
C GLU A 81 2.25 29.13 13.06
N LYS A 82 3.59 29.26 13.02
CA LYS A 82 4.32 30.20 13.87
C LYS A 82 3.82 31.64 13.72
N LYS A 83 3.60 32.10 12.48
CA LYS A 83 3.05 33.44 12.21
C LYS A 83 1.61 33.61 12.72
N SER A 84 0.78 32.58 12.60
CA SER A 84 -0.60 32.57 13.13
C SER A 84 -0.63 32.65 14.65
N VAL A 85 0.24 31.91 15.34
CA VAL A 85 0.39 31.96 16.81
C VAL A 85 0.87 33.35 17.25
N ALA A 86 1.90 33.90 16.61
CA ALA A 86 2.39 35.25 16.92
C ALA A 86 1.34 36.34 16.64
N ALA A 87 0.50 36.19 15.62
CA ALA A 87 -0.59 37.12 15.37
C ALA A 87 -1.68 37.04 16.44
N LYS A 88 -2.00 35.83 16.95
CA LYS A 88 -2.94 35.65 18.06
C LYS A 88 -2.45 36.30 19.35
N SER A 89 -1.17 36.17 19.69
CA SER A 89 -0.61 36.80 20.89
C SER A 89 -0.64 38.34 20.79
N LYS A 90 -0.35 38.90 19.60
CA LYS A 90 -0.48 40.34 19.34
C LYS A 90 -1.92 40.85 19.48
N VAL A 91 -2.91 40.08 19.03
CA VAL A 91 -4.33 40.41 19.25
C VAL A 91 -4.67 40.42 20.73
N ALA A 92 -4.21 39.44 21.50
CA ALA A 92 -4.46 39.39 22.95
C ALA A 92 -3.83 40.57 23.68
N ALA A 93 -2.60 40.96 23.33
CA ALA A 93 -1.94 42.15 23.87
C ALA A 93 -2.71 43.44 23.53
N ALA A 94 -3.05 43.63 22.25
CA ALA A 94 -3.81 44.80 21.81
C ALA A 94 -5.21 44.87 22.46
N MET A 95 -5.84 43.73 22.72
CA MET A 95 -7.12 43.66 23.42
C MET A 95 -7.00 44.15 24.87
N LYS A 96 -5.97 43.72 25.60
CA LYS A 96 -5.69 44.20 26.96
C LYS A 96 -5.44 45.71 26.97
N THR A 97 -4.63 46.22 26.05
CA THR A 97 -4.33 47.66 25.96
C THR A 97 -5.57 48.48 25.60
N ALA A 98 -6.44 47.98 24.71
CA ALA A 98 -7.70 48.64 24.36
C ALA A 98 -8.65 48.70 25.57
N ALA A 99 -8.75 47.62 26.34
CA ALA A 99 -9.57 47.57 27.56
C ALA A 99 -9.05 48.53 28.65
N GLN A 100 -7.72 48.63 28.81
CA GLN A 100 -7.09 49.50 29.82
C GLN A 100 -7.16 51.00 29.45
N LYS A 101 -6.75 51.36 28.24
CA LYS A 101 -6.60 52.77 27.86
C LYS A 101 -7.89 53.42 27.34
N LYS A 102 -8.90 52.63 26.96
CA LYS A 102 -10.21 53.09 26.44
C LYS A 102 -10.10 54.22 25.40
N SER A 103 -9.04 54.21 24.58
CA SER A 103 -8.76 55.28 23.63
C SER A 103 -9.04 54.85 22.19
N ALA A 104 -9.39 55.82 21.33
CA ALA A 104 -9.62 55.56 19.91
C ALA A 104 -8.38 54.96 19.21
N ALA A 105 -7.17 55.39 19.61
CA ALA A 105 -5.92 54.84 19.10
C ALA A 105 -5.75 53.35 19.47
N ALA A 106 -6.07 52.97 20.71
CA ALA A 106 -5.97 51.58 21.16
C ALA A 106 -7.02 50.68 20.47
N SER A 107 -8.24 51.18 20.25
CA SER A 107 -9.27 50.47 19.47
C SER A 107 -8.86 50.26 18.01
N ARG A 108 -8.27 51.27 17.36
CA ARG A 108 -7.73 51.15 16.00
C ARG A 108 -6.59 50.12 15.92
N ALA A 109 -5.70 50.10 16.92
CA ALA A 109 -4.63 49.10 17.01
C ALA A 109 -5.18 47.67 17.20
N LEU A 110 -6.27 47.48 17.94
CA LEU A 110 -6.94 46.19 18.07
C LEU A 110 -7.53 45.73 16.72
N LEU A 111 -8.18 46.63 15.97
CA LEU A 111 -8.73 46.31 14.66
C LEU A 111 -7.65 45.91 13.65
N SER A 112 -6.51 46.62 13.62
CA SER A 112 -5.39 46.28 12.75
C SER A 112 -4.76 44.92 13.12
N ALA A 113 -4.61 44.63 14.42
CA ALA A 113 -4.14 43.34 14.91
C ALA A 113 -5.09 42.19 14.51
N LYS A 114 -6.42 42.39 14.65
CA LYS A 114 -7.43 41.41 14.22
C LYS A 114 -7.38 41.18 12.71
N ALA A 115 -7.23 42.23 11.90
CA ALA A 115 -7.08 42.12 10.45
C ALA A 115 -5.82 41.32 10.06
N ALA A 116 -4.69 41.60 10.71
CA ALA A 116 -3.44 40.85 10.52
C ALA A 116 -3.59 39.37 10.90
N ALA A 117 -4.28 39.07 12.02
CA ALA A 117 -4.56 37.70 12.42
C ALA A 117 -5.48 36.96 11.44
N LYS A 118 -6.47 37.65 10.85
CA LYS A 118 -7.31 37.07 9.78
C LYS A 118 -6.48 36.73 8.54
N LYS A 119 -5.59 37.62 8.10
CA LYS A 119 -4.65 37.37 6.99
C LYS A 119 -3.72 36.19 7.28
N ALA A 120 -3.19 36.09 8.50
CA ALA A 120 -2.34 34.96 8.91
C ALA A 120 -3.08 33.62 8.91
N ARG A 121 -4.35 33.59 9.34
CA ARG A 121 -5.20 32.39 9.26
C ARG A 121 -5.48 31.98 7.82
N ALA A 122 -5.78 32.93 6.94
CA ALA A 122 -5.98 32.66 5.52
C ALA A 122 -4.71 32.08 4.86
N ALA A 123 -3.54 32.65 5.18
CA ALA A 123 -2.26 32.14 4.69
C ALA A 123 -1.96 30.71 5.17
N LEU A 124 -2.29 30.40 6.44
CA LEU A 124 -2.18 29.05 6.99
C LEU A 124 -3.11 28.07 6.28
N ALA A 125 -4.36 28.45 6.03
CA ALA A 125 -5.32 27.62 5.30
C ALA A 125 -4.83 27.33 3.86
N ALA A 126 -4.34 28.35 3.16
CA ALA A 126 -3.76 28.19 1.82
C ALA A 126 -2.50 27.30 1.83
N ALA A 127 -1.64 27.42 2.85
CA ALA A 127 -0.47 26.55 3.00
C ALA A 127 -0.88 25.10 3.24
N ARG A 128 -1.90 24.85 4.08
CA ARG A 128 -2.44 23.50 4.33
C ARG A 128 -3.08 22.90 3.09
N ALA A 129 -3.82 23.70 2.31
CA ALA A 129 -4.37 23.24 1.04
C ALA A 129 -3.26 22.81 0.08
N LYS A 130 -2.18 23.61 -0.06
CA LYS A 130 -1.02 23.25 -0.88
C LYS A 130 -0.30 21.98 -0.39
N ALA A 131 -0.18 21.80 0.92
CA ALA A 131 0.37 20.58 1.49
C ALA A 131 -0.50 19.35 1.18
N ALA A 132 -1.82 19.47 1.28
CA ALA A 132 -2.75 18.40 0.95
C ALA A 132 -2.70 18.02 -0.54
N GLU A 133 -2.59 19.00 -1.43
CA GLU A 133 -2.38 18.73 -2.86
C GLU A 133 -1.03 18.04 -3.12
N ALA A 134 0.05 18.48 -2.46
CA ALA A 134 1.34 17.80 -2.57
C ALA A 134 1.28 16.34 -2.10
N ASP A 135 0.55 16.04 -1.02
CA ASP A 135 0.35 14.67 -0.54
C ASP A 135 -0.43 13.80 -1.53
N LYS A 136 -1.43 14.36 -2.22
CA LYS A 136 -2.16 13.64 -3.29
C LYS A 136 -1.21 13.29 -4.43
N VAL A 137 -0.41 14.26 -4.89
CA VAL A 137 0.57 14.07 -5.96
C VAL A 137 1.60 13.01 -5.59
N VAL A 138 2.08 12.98 -4.34
CA VAL A 138 2.99 11.94 -3.85
C VAL A 138 2.33 10.55 -3.92
N LYS A 139 1.07 10.42 -3.49
CA LYS A 139 0.33 9.14 -3.56
C LYS A 139 0.16 8.66 -5.00
N GLU A 140 -0.15 9.56 -5.93
CA GLU A 140 -0.28 9.23 -7.35
C GLU A 140 1.06 8.81 -7.98
N ALA A 141 2.14 9.51 -7.64
CA ALA A 141 3.49 9.15 -8.08
C ALA A 141 3.89 7.75 -7.57
N VAL A 142 3.64 7.46 -6.29
CA VAL A 142 3.90 6.14 -5.69
C VAL A 142 3.07 5.06 -6.39
N ARG A 143 1.78 5.31 -6.64
CA ARG A 143 0.91 4.35 -7.34
C ARG A 143 1.42 4.06 -8.76
N SER A 144 1.93 5.09 -9.44
CA SER A 144 2.49 4.96 -10.79
C SER A 144 3.80 4.15 -10.78
N ALA A 145 4.70 4.40 -9.83
CA ALA A 145 5.91 3.61 -9.66
C ALA A 145 5.59 2.14 -9.35
N GLU A 146 4.62 1.87 -8.47
CA GLU A 146 4.17 0.50 -8.18
C GLU A 146 3.54 -0.19 -9.39
N ALA A 147 2.81 0.53 -10.23
CA ALA A 147 2.22 -0.02 -11.44
C ALA A 147 3.30 -0.49 -12.42
N GLU A 148 4.34 0.32 -12.63
CA GLU A 148 5.49 -0.06 -13.46
C GLU A 148 6.24 -1.27 -12.89
N ARG A 149 6.45 -1.31 -11.57
CA ARG A 149 7.05 -2.47 -10.90
C ARG A 149 6.23 -3.74 -11.11
N LYS A 150 4.90 -3.67 -10.95
CA LYS A 150 3.99 -4.82 -11.11
C LYS A 150 3.96 -5.34 -12.54
N LYS A 151 4.07 -4.47 -13.54
CA LYS A 151 4.17 -4.88 -14.96
C LYS A 151 5.42 -5.72 -15.20
N GLU A 152 6.57 -5.29 -14.68
CA GLU A 152 7.82 -6.05 -14.82
C GLU A 152 7.81 -7.36 -14.01
N GLU A 153 7.27 -7.35 -12.79
CA GLU A 153 7.09 -8.59 -12.01
C GLU A 153 6.17 -9.60 -12.73
N ALA A 154 5.15 -9.13 -13.46
CA ALA A 154 4.27 -9.97 -14.24
C ALA A 154 5.00 -10.60 -15.46
N LYS A 155 5.83 -9.81 -16.16
CA LYS A 155 6.68 -10.33 -17.25
C LYS A 155 7.66 -11.38 -16.73
N ALA A 156 8.36 -11.09 -15.63
CA ALA A 156 9.30 -12.03 -15.02
C ALA A 156 8.61 -13.34 -14.60
N LYS A 157 7.40 -13.27 -14.03
CA LYS A 157 6.60 -14.46 -13.72
C LYS A 157 6.18 -15.24 -14.96
N ALA A 158 5.80 -14.56 -16.04
CA ALA A 158 5.43 -15.21 -17.29
C ALA A 158 6.64 -15.95 -17.91
N VAL A 159 7.82 -15.33 -17.89
CA VAL A 159 9.07 -15.97 -18.33
C VAL A 159 9.40 -17.18 -17.45
N ALA A 160 9.34 -17.04 -16.13
CA ALA A 160 9.60 -18.15 -15.21
C ALA A 160 8.60 -19.31 -15.38
N ALA A 161 7.32 -19.01 -15.64
CA ALA A 161 6.32 -20.04 -15.91
C ALA A 161 6.59 -20.75 -17.25
N PHE A 162 7.06 -20.01 -18.26
CA PHE A 162 7.43 -20.56 -19.55
C PHE A 162 8.67 -21.46 -19.44
N THR A 163 9.73 -21.01 -18.78
CA THR A 163 10.96 -21.81 -18.57
C THR A 163 10.66 -23.06 -17.76
N ALA A 164 9.88 -22.95 -16.67
CA ALA A 164 9.48 -24.11 -15.88
C ALA A 164 8.68 -25.13 -16.70
N LYS A 165 7.83 -24.70 -17.65
CA LYS A 165 7.11 -25.61 -18.56
C LYS A 165 8.08 -26.32 -19.50
N TRP A 166 9.08 -25.61 -20.02
CA TRP A 166 10.10 -26.15 -20.91
C TRP A 166 11.01 -27.15 -20.21
N GLU A 167 11.52 -26.81 -19.03
CA GLU A 167 12.33 -27.70 -18.18
C GLU A 167 11.56 -28.97 -17.85
N ARG A 168 10.29 -28.85 -17.45
CA ARG A 168 9.45 -30.02 -17.15
C ARG A 168 9.22 -30.91 -18.38
N ALA A 169 9.07 -30.32 -19.57
CA ALA A 169 8.94 -31.06 -20.82
C ALA A 169 10.26 -31.76 -21.20
N TYR A 170 11.40 -31.09 -20.98
CA TYR A 170 12.72 -31.66 -21.17
C TYR A 170 12.97 -32.83 -20.22
N ASP A 171 12.72 -32.66 -18.92
CA ASP A 171 12.86 -33.70 -17.91
C ASP A 171 11.98 -34.91 -18.19
N LEU A 172 10.73 -34.69 -18.62
CA LEU A 172 9.85 -35.76 -19.06
C LEU A 172 10.39 -36.51 -20.29
N LYS A 173 11.02 -35.80 -21.25
CA LYS A 173 11.66 -36.42 -22.43
C LYS A 173 12.88 -37.25 -22.03
N VAL A 174 13.71 -36.75 -21.12
CA VAL A 174 14.87 -37.46 -20.57
C VAL A 174 14.43 -38.69 -19.77
N ALA A 175 13.47 -38.55 -18.86
CA ALA A 175 12.91 -39.66 -18.08
C ALA A 175 12.27 -40.74 -18.96
N LYS A 176 11.57 -40.35 -20.05
CA LYS A 176 10.99 -41.29 -21.02
C LYS A 176 12.06 -42.06 -21.80
N LYS A 177 13.18 -41.43 -22.16
CA LYS A 177 14.34 -42.11 -22.78
C LYS A 177 14.99 -43.11 -21.81
N ALA A 178 15.19 -42.72 -20.54
CA ALA A 178 15.74 -43.61 -19.51
C ALA A 178 14.84 -44.83 -19.25
N ARG A 179 13.51 -44.62 -19.13
CA ARG A 179 12.53 -45.71 -18.99
C ARG A 179 12.48 -46.65 -20.19
N LYS A 180 12.59 -46.13 -21.42
CA LYS A 180 12.68 -46.98 -22.63
C LYS A 180 13.93 -47.86 -22.62
N LYS A 181 15.09 -47.34 -22.18
CA LYS A 181 16.34 -48.12 -22.07
C LYS A 181 16.23 -49.23 -21.03
N GLY A 182 15.69 -48.93 -19.84
CA GLY A 182 15.46 -49.92 -18.78
C GLY A 182 14.45 -51.01 -19.16
N ARG A 183 13.38 -50.65 -19.88
CA ARG A 183 12.38 -51.61 -20.37
C ARG A 183 12.92 -52.53 -21.48
N ARG A 184 13.87 -52.06 -22.29
CA ARG A 184 14.54 -52.86 -23.34
C ARG A 184 15.55 -53.84 -22.72
N ALA A 185 16.25 -53.44 -21.67
CA ALA A 185 17.18 -54.30 -20.93
C ALA A 185 16.46 -55.47 -20.23
N THR A 186 15.32 -55.21 -19.59
CA THR A 186 14.50 -56.26 -18.96
C THR A 186 13.86 -57.21 -19.97
N ARG A 187 13.46 -56.71 -21.15
CA ARG A 187 12.92 -57.57 -22.22
C ARG A 187 13.96 -58.52 -22.78
N LYS A 188 15.21 -58.08 -22.99
CA LYS A 188 16.32 -58.94 -23.44
C LYS A 188 16.64 -60.05 -22.42
N LYS A 189 16.55 -59.76 -21.12
CA LYS A 189 16.79 -60.75 -20.07
C LYS A 189 15.68 -61.81 -19.99
N LYS A 190 14.45 -61.49 -20.41
CA LYS A 190 13.29 -62.40 -20.40
C LYS A 190 13.17 -63.24 -21.68
N THR A 191 13.86 -62.88 -22.76
CA THR A 191 13.96 -63.66 -24.01
C THR A 191 15.25 -64.48 -24.10
N ALA A 192 16.13 -64.38 -23.09
CA ALA A 192 17.38 -65.13 -22.97
C ALA A 192 17.31 -66.18 -21.83
N ALA A 193 16.10 -66.46 -21.34
CA ALA A 193 15.73 -67.57 -20.47
C ALA A 193 14.63 -68.35 -21.19
#